data_AF-A0AAV9C8H0-F1
#
_entry.id   AF-A0AAV9C8H0-F1
#
_cell.length_a   1.000
_cell.length_b   1.000
_cell.length_c   1.000
_cell.angle_alpha   90.00
_cell.angle_beta   90.00
_cell.angle_gamma   90.00
#
_symmetry.space_group_name_H-M   'P 1'
#
loop_
_entity.id
_entity.type
_entity.pdbx_description
1 polymer ?
#
loop_
_entity_poly.entity_id
_entity_poly.type
_entity_poly.pdbx_seq_one_letter_code
_entity_poly.pdbx_strand_id
1 'polypeptide(L)'
;MDQVKRKRDEEANERPEPPPTTTALDDMRSDPDKSRPLLMLILATTIEIYRNYKGKPRKSPAIAKLKELTDSPPSEINKLSSYDLFKITERFFQDKKLMKIISGAHNEHDESTSRRRRRRRFTQPAQPSNTPEWVDRLVQTTSGGCELTYFTSKQLTETDMKDDQHRILLPKLSIQTNLSCLLREDERERMMWRGTDGGLDVEAYDGSLATTHAMKLRHWNMSTNGYCALNGSGWSSFKSVCQLVESEDVDVHVWSFRAGDEEDPMARRLFLAIDVVRRQRSESEGDGDAAAEEPGEG
;
A
#
# COMPACT_ATOMS: atom_id res chain seq x y z
N MET A 1 -30.76 -47.55 -21.23
CA MET A 1 -29.56 -46.87 -20.69
C MET A 1 -29.52 -45.36 -20.98
N ASP A 2 -30.63 -44.74 -21.43
CA ASP A 2 -30.63 -43.33 -21.89
C ASP A 2 -31.45 -42.35 -21.04
N GLN A 3 -31.97 -42.74 -19.88
CA GLN A 3 -32.76 -41.83 -19.04
C GLN A 3 -32.01 -41.28 -17.80
N VAL A 4 -30.77 -41.71 -17.56
CA VAL A 4 -29.97 -41.23 -16.41
C VAL A 4 -29.09 -40.02 -16.77
N LYS A 5 -28.93 -39.71 -18.06
CA LYS A 5 -28.07 -38.60 -18.53
C LYS A 5 -28.75 -37.22 -18.58
N ARG A 6 -30.06 -37.10 -18.33
CA ARG A 6 -30.79 -35.82 -18.41
C ARG A 6 -31.05 -35.12 -17.06
N LYS A 7 -30.70 -35.74 -15.93
CA LYS A 7 -30.89 -35.15 -14.60
C LYS A 7 -29.65 -34.48 -14.00
N ARG A 8 -28.53 -34.42 -14.74
CA ARG A 8 -27.27 -33.84 -14.23
C ARG A 8 -26.97 -32.41 -14.71
N ASP A 9 -27.78 -31.87 -15.61
CA ASP A 9 -27.52 -30.56 -16.22
C ASP A 9 -28.41 -29.43 -15.65
N GLU A 10 -29.28 -29.71 -14.68
CA GLU A 10 -30.16 -28.70 -14.05
C GLU A 10 -29.69 -28.18 -12.68
N GLU A 11 -28.63 -28.76 -12.10
CA GLU A 11 -28.17 -28.42 -10.73
C GLU A 11 -26.93 -27.49 -10.71
N ALA A 12 -26.53 -26.93 -11.85
CA ALA A 12 -25.25 -26.22 -12.01
C ALA A 12 -25.35 -24.69 -12.04
N ASN A 13 -26.49 -24.06 -11.71
CA ASN A 13 -26.67 -22.61 -11.92
C ASN A 13 -27.08 -21.77 -10.71
N GLU A 14 -26.93 -22.26 -9.48
CA GLU A 14 -27.05 -21.41 -8.29
C GLU A 14 -25.65 -21.06 -7.78
N ARG A 15 -25.04 -20.01 -8.37
CA ARG A 15 -23.91 -19.34 -7.72
C ARG A 15 -24.45 -18.60 -6.49
N PRO A 16 -24.01 -18.92 -5.26
CA PRO A 16 -24.40 -18.14 -4.09
C PRO A 16 -23.93 -16.70 -4.28
N GLU A 17 -24.84 -15.75 -4.15
CA GLU A 17 -24.48 -14.33 -4.19
C GLU A 17 -23.44 -14.05 -3.10
N PRO A 18 -22.39 -13.26 -3.41
CA PRO A 18 -21.40 -12.89 -2.41
C PRO A 18 -22.12 -12.16 -1.27
N PRO A 19 -21.83 -12.49 0.01
CA PRO A 19 -22.45 -11.81 1.13
C PRO A 19 -22.19 -10.31 1.02
N PRO A 20 -23.19 -9.45 1.33
CA PRO A 20 -23.02 -8.02 1.26
C PRO A 20 -21.84 -7.63 2.16
N THR A 21 -20.82 -7.01 1.57
CA THR A 21 -19.68 -6.45 2.29
C THR A 21 -20.10 -5.11 2.90
N THR A 22 -21.09 -5.12 3.79
CA THR A 22 -21.42 -3.94 4.58
C THR A 22 -20.32 -3.73 5.61
N THR A 23 -19.67 -2.58 5.56
CA THR A 23 -18.71 -2.23 6.62
C THR A 23 -19.50 -1.90 7.89
N ALA A 24 -18.94 -2.14 9.08
CA ALA A 24 -19.62 -1.80 10.33
C ALA A 24 -20.08 -0.32 10.40
N LEU A 25 -19.44 0.58 9.64
CA LEU A 25 -19.84 1.97 9.47
C LEU A 25 -21.14 2.15 8.66
N ASP A 26 -21.38 1.29 7.67
CA ASP A 26 -22.61 1.30 6.86
C ASP A 26 -23.79 0.77 7.67
N ASP A 27 -23.58 -0.25 8.50
CA ASP A 27 -24.59 -0.74 9.43
C ASP A 27 -24.96 0.34 10.47
N MET A 28 -23.96 1.03 11.03
CA MET A 28 -24.18 2.16 11.95
C MET A 28 -24.88 3.35 11.29
N ARG A 29 -24.71 3.54 9.98
CA ARG A 29 -25.35 4.61 9.20
C ARG A 29 -26.82 4.30 8.93
N SER A 30 -27.15 3.03 8.70
CA SER A 30 -28.52 2.61 8.36
C SER A 30 -29.47 2.66 9.56
N ASP A 31 -28.99 2.36 10.77
CA ASP A 31 -29.79 2.43 12.00
C ASP A 31 -28.94 2.92 13.20
N PRO A 32 -28.83 4.25 13.38
CA PRO A 32 -28.02 4.84 14.45
C PRO A 32 -28.53 4.50 15.86
N ASP A 33 -29.84 4.29 16.03
CA ASP A 33 -30.43 4.01 17.34
C ASP A 33 -30.10 2.62 17.83
N LYS A 34 -30.14 1.60 16.95
CA LYS A 34 -29.61 0.26 17.28
C LYS A 34 -28.13 0.27 17.60
N SER A 35 -27.38 1.20 17.01
CA SER A 35 -25.94 1.34 17.17
C SER A 35 -25.52 2.25 18.34
N ARG A 36 -26.48 2.85 19.06
CA ARG A 36 -26.20 3.84 20.12
C ARG A 36 -25.23 3.33 21.20
N PRO A 37 -25.35 2.09 21.74
CA PRO A 37 -24.39 1.60 22.74
C PRO A 37 -22.95 1.54 22.21
N LEU A 38 -22.78 1.11 20.95
CA LEU A 38 -21.47 1.02 20.30
C LEU A 38 -20.90 2.42 20.01
N LEU A 39 -21.71 3.36 19.52
CA LEU A 39 -21.30 4.75 19.30
C LEU A 39 -20.87 5.43 20.61
N MET A 40 -21.58 5.18 21.71
CA MET A 40 -21.20 5.67 23.04
C MET A 40 -19.87 5.08 23.51
N LEU A 41 -19.63 3.78 23.27
CA LEU A 41 -18.37 3.13 23.61
C LEU A 41 -17.19 3.70 22.81
N ILE A 42 -17.35 3.88 21.49
CA ILE A 42 -16.33 4.49 20.63
C ILE A 42 -16.02 5.91 21.07
N LEU A 43 -17.06 6.71 21.36
CA LEU A 43 -16.91 8.08 21.81
C LEU A 43 -16.18 8.16 23.17
N ALA A 44 -16.60 7.34 24.14
CA ALA A 44 -15.97 7.29 25.46
C ALA A 44 -14.48 6.91 25.37
N THR A 45 -14.16 5.88 24.58
CA THR A 45 -12.78 5.44 24.33
C THR A 45 -11.95 6.55 23.68
N THR A 46 -12.53 7.25 22.69
CA THR A 46 -11.86 8.36 22.00
C THR A 46 -11.57 9.53 22.95
N ILE A 47 -12.51 9.86 23.83
CA ILE A 47 -12.34 10.90 24.87
C ILE A 47 -11.23 10.50 25.85
N GLU A 48 -11.19 9.24 26.29
CA GLU A 48 -10.19 8.74 27.23
C GLU A 48 -8.77 8.77 26.63
N ILE A 49 -8.61 8.32 25.38
CA ILE A 49 -7.32 8.40 24.68
C ILE A 49 -6.88 9.86 24.54
N TYR A 50 -7.80 10.78 24.24
CA TYR A 50 -7.50 12.20 24.12
C TYR A 50 -7.13 12.85 25.47
N ARG A 51 -7.80 12.48 26.57
CA ARG A 51 -7.44 12.95 27.93
C ARG A 51 -6.02 12.57 28.32
N ASN A 52 -5.60 11.37 27.94
CA ASN A 52 -4.27 10.84 28.26
C ASN A 52 -3.17 11.34 27.31
N TYR A 53 -3.53 12.04 26.23
CA TYR A 53 -2.57 12.59 25.27
C TYR A 53 -1.88 13.85 25.81
N LYS A 54 -0.55 13.76 26.01
CA LYS A 54 0.27 14.83 26.61
C LYS A 54 0.77 15.90 25.63
N GLY A 55 0.59 15.70 24.33
CA GLY A 55 1.09 16.63 23.32
C GLY A 55 0.18 17.85 23.14
N LYS A 56 0.71 18.95 22.58
CA LYS A 56 -0.11 20.13 22.23
C LYS A 56 -1.12 19.76 21.14
N PRO A 57 -2.44 19.81 21.40
CA PRO A 57 -3.43 19.47 20.39
C PRO A 57 -3.34 20.46 19.23
N ARG A 58 -3.23 19.93 18.01
CA ARG A 58 -3.26 20.76 16.80
C ARG A 58 -4.68 21.29 16.58
N LYS A 59 -4.81 22.49 16.02
CA LYS A 59 -6.13 23.06 15.66
C LYS A 59 -6.80 22.18 14.61
N SER A 60 -7.87 21.49 15.01
CA SER A 60 -8.81 20.78 14.13
C SER A 60 -10.22 20.94 14.70
N PRO A 61 -11.26 21.12 13.86
CA PRO A 61 -12.66 21.14 14.33
C PRO A 61 -13.06 19.88 15.10
N ALA A 62 -12.57 18.70 14.70
CA ALA A 62 -12.83 17.45 15.39
C ALA A 62 -12.19 17.42 16.78
N ILE A 63 -10.94 17.88 16.90
CA ILE A 63 -10.22 18.00 18.18
C ILE A 63 -10.87 19.02 19.10
N ALA A 64 -11.35 20.15 18.55
CA ALA A 64 -12.09 21.16 19.33
C ALA A 64 -13.41 20.59 19.87
N LYS A 65 -14.17 19.87 19.04
CA LYS A 65 -15.40 19.20 19.48
C LYS A 65 -15.13 18.10 20.50
N LEU A 66 -14.04 17.34 20.32
CA LEU A 66 -13.63 16.32 21.29
C LEU A 66 -13.27 16.94 22.63
N LYS A 67 -12.57 18.08 22.63
CA LYS A 67 -12.28 18.84 23.86
C LYS A 67 -13.55 19.32 24.54
N GLU A 68 -14.49 19.91 23.80
CA GLU A 68 -15.80 20.33 24.31
C GLU A 68 -16.56 19.17 24.99
N LEU A 69 -16.57 17.99 24.35
CA LEU A 69 -17.20 16.78 24.91
C LEU A 69 -16.43 16.23 26.12
N THR A 70 -15.11 16.36 26.14
CA THR A 70 -14.26 15.94 27.25
C THR A 70 -14.52 16.76 28.51
N ASP A 71 -14.80 18.06 28.33
CA ASP A 71 -15.08 19.04 29.39
C ASP A 71 -16.57 19.02 29.81
N SER A 72 -17.44 18.36 29.04
CA SER A 72 -18.88 18.25 29.33
C SER A 72 -19.18 17.15 30.37
N PRO A 73 -20.18 17.33 31.25
CA PRO A 73 -20.57 16.27 32.18
C PRO A 73 -21.24 15.11 31.43
N PRO A 74 -21.13 13.86 31.92
CA PRO A 74 -21.68 12.68 31.23
C PRO A 74 -23.19 12.77 30.93
N SER A 75 -23.95 13.50 31.76
CA SER A 75 -25.38 13.75 31.56
C SER A 75 -25.68 14.54 30.28
N GLU A 76 -24.81 15.44 29.84
CA GLU A 76 -24.98 16.18 28.58
C GLU A 76 -24.63 15.32 27.37
N ILE A 77 -23.63 14.43 27.48
CA ILE A 77 -23.27 13.49 26.41
C ILE A 77 -24.43 12.51 26.17
N ASN A 78 -25.09 12.05 27.24
CA ASN A 78 -26.24 11.15 27.15
C ASN A 78 -27.47 11.79 26.49
N LYS A 79 -27.56 13.12 26.42
CA LYS A 79 -28.64 13.83 25.71
C LYS A 79 -28.43 13.91 24.20
N LEU A 80 -27.25 13.60 23.70
CA LEU A 80 -26.99 13.60 22.25
C LEU A 80 -27.88 12.57 21.55
N SER A 81 -28.48 12.97 20.44
CA SER A 81 -29.21 12.03 19.59
C SER A 81 -28.24 10.99 19.01
N SER A 82 -28.75 9.82 18.66
CA SER A 82 -27.91 8.77 18.06
C SER A 82 -27.30 9.23 16.72
N TYR A 83 -28.01 10.10 15.99
CA TYR A 83 -27.51 10.74 14.78
C TYR A 83 -26.33 11.71 15.05
N ASP A 84 -26.42 12.51 16.11
CA ASP A 84 -25.31 13.41 16.49
C ASP A 84 -24.08 12.63 16.92
N LEU A 85 -24.28 11.56 17.70
CA LEU A 85 -23.20 10.63 18.10
C LEU A 85 -22.53 10.00 16.89
N PHE A 86 -23.32 9.55 15.90
CA PHE A 86 -22.80 9.02 14.65
C PHE A 86 -21.98 10.07 13.90
N LYS A 87 -22.50 11.30 13.73
CA LYS A 87 -21.80 12.36 12.99
C LYS A 87 -20.51 12.82 13.66
N ILE A 88 -20.47 12.86 14.98
CA ILE A 88 -19.26 13.14 15.75
C ILE A 88 -18.22 12.05 15.52
N THR A 89 -18.64 10.78 15.63
CA THR A 89 -17.77 9.61 15.45
C THR A 89 -17.24 9.50 14.02
N GLU A 90 -18.09 9.72 13.01
CA GLU A 90 -17.72 9.76 11.59
C GLU A 90 -16.65 10.83 11.31
N ARG A 91 -16.82 12.04 11.87
CA ARG A 91 -15.83 13.11 11.75
C ARG A 91 -14.50 12.75 12.42
N PHE A 92 -14.52 11.99 13.51
CA PHE A 92 -13.31 11.53 14.17
C PHE A 92 -12.51 10.55 13.32
N PHE A 93 -13.20 9.58 12.69
CA PHE A 93 -12.56 8.63 11.76
C PHE A 93 -12.01 9.29 10.50
N GLN A 94 -12.65 10.36 10.02
CA GLN A 94 -12.17 11.10 8.85
C GLN A 94 -10.99 12.03 9.17
N ASP A 95 -10.81 12.43 10.43
CA ASP A 95 -9.68 13.26 10.83
C ASP A 95 -8.40 12.43 10.95
N LYS A 96 -7.60 12.43 9.87
CA LYS A 96 -6.29 11.79 9.80
C LYS A 96 -5.34 12.19 10.94
N LYS A 97 -5.49 13.37 11.55
CA LYS A 97 -4.65 13.80 12.68
C LYS A 97 -5.14 13.16 13.98
N LEU A 98 -6.45 13.14 14.21
CA LEU A 98 -7.02 12.48 15.38
C LEU A 98 -6.77 10.97 15.33
N MET A 99 -6.91 10.34 14.16
CA MET A 99 -6.57 8.92 14.00
C MET A 99 -5.10 8.62 14.27
N LYS A 100 -4.18 9.56 14.04
CA LYS A 100 -2.77 9.42 14.46
C LYS A 100 -2.59 9.49 15.97
N ILE A 101 -3.38 10.33 16.67
CA ILE A 101 -3.42 10.39 18.14
C ILE A 101 -3.94 9.06 18.68
N ILE A 102 -5.10 8.62 18.18
CA ILE A 102 -5.79 7.40 18.64
C ILE A 102 -4.94 6.14 18.40
N SER A 103 -4.23 6.07 17.27
CA SER A 103 -3.34 4.95 16.96
C SER A 103 -1.99 5.00 17.70
N GLY A 104 -1.75 5.99 18.57
CA GLY A 104 -0.51 6.12 19.33
C GLY A 104 0.71 6.52 18.48
N ALA A 105 0.51 7.01 17.25
CA ALA A 105 1.58 7.31 16.29
C ALA A 105 2.27 8.68 16.54
N HIS A 106 2.37 9.13 17.81
CA HIS A 106 2.96 10.42 18.18
C HIS A 106 4.40 10.26 18.68
N ASN A 107 5.36 10.72 17.89
CA ASN A 107 6.70 11.06 18.38
C ASN A 107 6.80 12.58 18.55
N GLU A 108 7.20 13.02 19.75
CA GLU A 108 7.48 14.42 20.09
C GLU A 108 8.89 14.89 19.68
N HIS A 109 9.65 14.07 18.94
CA HIS A 109 11.03 14.37 18.56
C HIS A 109 11.26 14.12 17.07
N ASP A 110 10.95 15.08 16.17
CA ASP A 110 11.75 15.30 14.94
C ASP A 110 11.30 16.51 14.07
N GLU A 111 11.14 17.71 14.63
CA GLU A 111 10.91 18.92 13.79
C GLU A 111 12.21 19.69 13.45
N SER A 112 13.35 19.31 14.02
CA SER A 112 14.62 20.06 13.87
C SER A 112 15.44 19.70 12.63
N THR A 113 15.25 18.52 12.03
CA THR A 113 16.07 18.05 10.89
C THR A 113 15.35 18.09 9.54
N SER A 114 14.03 18.27 9.52
CA SER A 114 13.21 18.12 8.30
C SER A 114 13.16 19.35 7.36
N ARG A 115 13.77 20.50 7.71
CA ARG A 115 13.57 21.75 6.93
C ARG A 115 14.40 21.89 5.65
N ARG A 116 15.29 20.95 5.30
CA ARG A 116 16.15 21.10 4.10
C ARG A 116 16.07 20.01 3.04
N ARG A 117 15.18 19.03 3.16
CA ARG A 117 14.78 18.20 2.01
C ARG A 117 13.68 18.94 1.27
N ARG A 118 14.07 19.77 0.28
CA ARG A 118 13.17 20.19 -0.81
C ARG A 118 12.38 18.94 -1.20
N ARG A 119 11.07 18.97 -0.92
CA ARG A 119 10.13 17.92 -1.33
C ARG A 119 10.18 17.86 -2.86
N ARG A 120 11.11 17.07 -3.41
CA ARG A 120 10.85 16.40 -4.68
C ARG A 120 9.55 15.65 -4.41
N ARG A 121 8.46 16.13 -5.00
CA ARG A 121 7.20 15.40 -4.95
C ARG A 121 7.56 14.02 -5.50
N PHE A 122 7.49 13.01 -4.65
CA PHE A 122 7.59 11.63 -5.11
C PHE A 122 6.38 11.43 -6.00
N THR A 123 6.58 11.65 -7.30
CA THR A 123 5.57 11.36 -8.31
C THR A 123 5.62 9.86 -8.47
N GLN A 124 4.61 9.17 -7.93
CA GLN A 124 4.46 7.75 -8.20
C GLN A 124 4.35 7.57 -9.71
N PRO A 125 5.14 6.68 -10.34
CA PRO A 125 5.00 6.44 -11.77
C PRO A 125 3.57 6.01 -12.08
N ALA A 126 3.02 6.48 -13.21
CA ALA A 126 1.70 6.06 -13.63
C ALA A 126 1.66 4.53 -13.75
N GLN A 127 0.56 3.91 -13.32
CA GLN A 127 0.35 2.50 -13.57
C GLN A 127 0.34 2.27 -15.10
N PRO A 128 1.09 1.29 -15.61
CA PRO A 128 1.07 0.97 -17.03
C PRO A 128 -0.35 0.57 -17.45
N SER A 129 -0.78 1.03 -18.62
CA SER A 129 -2.13 0.73 -19.14
C SER A 129 -2.32 -0.75 -19.48
N ASN A 130 -1.24 -1.43 -19.87
CA ASN A 130 -1.23 -2.83 -20.24
C ASN A 130 -0.07 -3.55 -19.53
N THR A 131 -0.24 -4.84 -19.30
CA THR A 131 0.84 -5.74 -18.89
C THR A 131 1.86 -5.88 -20.02
N PRO A 132 3.18 -5.80 -19.76
CA PRO A 132 4.19 -6.08 -20.77
C PRO A 132 4.06 -7.52 -21.27
N GLU A 133 4.18 -7.71 -22.59
CA GLU A 133 4.00 -9.01 -23.23
C GLU A 133 4.91 -10.11 -22.64
N TRP A 134 6.11 -9.73 -22.20
CA TRP A 134 7.04 -10.66 -21.58
C TRP A 134 6.53 -11.19 -20.23
N VAL A 135 5.81 -10.38 -19.46
CA VAL A 135 5.20 -10.77 -18.18
C VAL A 135 4.04 -11.73 -18.43
N ASP A 136 3.20 -11.46 -19.43
CA ASP A 136 2.13 -12.39 -19.80
C ASP A 136 2.69 -13.74 -20.25
N ARG A 137 3.73 -13.74 -21.10
CA ARG A 137 4.43 -14.97 -21.51
C ARG A 137 5.05 -15.71 -20.33
N LEU A 138 5.68 -14.99 -19.39
CA LEU A 138 6.25 -15.58 -18.18
C LEU A 138 5.21 -16.38 -17.40
N VAL A 139 4.03 -15.80 -17.18
CA VAL A 139 2.97 -16.47 -16.41
C VAL A 139 2.46 -17.70 -17.16
N GLN A 140 2.32 -17.62 -18.49
CA GLN A 140 1.86 -18.74 -19.31
C GLN A 140 2.87 -19.90 -19.38
N THR A 141 4.17 -19.61 -19.34
CA THR A 141 5.22 -20.64 -19.42
C THR A 141 5.62 -21.19 -18.06
N THR A 142 5.33 -20.49 -16.97
CA THR A 142 5.56 -20.99 -15.63
C THR A 142 4.47 -22.01 -15.28
N SER A 143 4.87 -23.22 -14.88
CA SER A 143 3.93 -24.29 -14.53
C SER A 143 2.95 -23.86 -13.44
N GLY A 144 1.64 -23.97 -13.73
CA GLY A 144 0.57 -23.53 -12.84
C GLY A 144 0.49 -22.01 -12.62
N GLY A 145 1.07 -21.20 -13.52
CA GLY A 145 1.06 -19.74 -13.44
C GLY A 145 -0.36 -19.14 -13.51
N CYS A 146 -0.75 -18.37 -12.50
CA CYS A 146 -2.08 -17.78 -12.38
C CYS A 146 -2.08 -16.46 -11.58
N GLU A 147 -3.26 -15.82 -11.48
CA GLU A 147 -3.49 -14.64 -10.61
C GLU A 147 -2.56 -13.45 -10.90
N LEU A 148 -2.21 -13.24 -12.17
CA LEU A 148 -1.38 -12.12 -12.58
C LEU A 148 -2.04 -10.78 -12.22
N THR A 149 -1.34 -10.03 -11.38
CA THR A 149 -1.84 -8.77 -10.84
C THR A 149 -0.73 -7.73 -10.84
N TYR A 150 -1.05 -6.53 -11.29
CA TYR A 150 -0.14 -5.39 -11.13
C TYR A 150 0.00 -5.04 -9.64
N PHE A 151 1.23 -5.06 -9.13
CA PHE A 151 1.49 -4.89 -7.71
C PHE A 151 1.82 -3.43 -7.36
N THR A 152 2.86 -2.84 -7.97
CA THR A 152 3.25 -1.45 -7.69
C THR A 152 4.21 -0.90 -8.75
N SER A 153 4.40 0.43 -8.76
CA SER A 153 5.46 1.11 -9.49
C SER A 153 6.26 2.00 -8.56
N LYS A 154 7.55 2.16 -8.86
CA LYS A 154 8.44 3.02 -8.09
C LYS A 154 9.54 3.61 -8.96
N GLN A 155 9.75 4.91 -8.84
CA GLN A 155 11.01 5.52 -9.27
C GLN A 155 12.12 5.14 -8.30
N LEU A 156 13.18 4.53 -8.81
CA LEU A 156 14.33 4.15 -7.98
C LEU A 156 14.97 5.38 -7.37
N THR A 157 15.37 5.26 -6.11
CA THR A 157 16.06 6.33 -5.38
C THR A 157 17.52 5.95 -5.18
N GLU A 158 18.37 6.95 -4.90
CA GLU A 158 19.76 6.72 -4.45
C GLU A 158 19.83 5.63 -3.38
N THR A 159 18.94 5.64 -2.38
CA THR A 159 18.96 4.63 -1.30
C THR A 159 18.64 3.21 -1.75
N ASP A 160 17.88 3.03 -2.83
CA ASP A 160 17.65 1.69 -3.42
C ASP A 160 18.85 1.21 -4.23
N MET A 161 19.63 2.17 -4.75
CA MET A 161 20.79 1.92 -5.60
C MET A 161 22.08 1.67 -4.81
N LYS A 162 22.15 2.10 -3.55
CA LYS A 162 23.31 1.84 -2.69
C LYS A 162 23.58 0.35 -2.50
N ASP A 163 24.87 0.00 -2.54
CA ASP A 163 25.30 -1.40 -2.44
C ASP A 163 25.26 -1.94 -1.02
N ASP A 164 25.36 -1.07 0.00
CA ASP A 164 25.32 -1.46 1.41
C ASP A 164 23.89 -1.77 1.92
N GLN A 165 22.85 -1.35 1.18
CA GLN A 165 21.46 -1.50 1.64
C GLN A 165 20.80 -2.80 1.19
N HIS A 166 21.24 -3.38 0.07
CA HIS A 166 20.72 -4.63 -0.50
C HIS A 166 19.18 -4.73 -0.50
N ARG A 167 18.49 -3.62 -0.81
CA ARG A 167 17.03 -3.54 -0.73
C ARG A 167 16.45 -2.49 -1.65
N ILE A 168 15.17 -2.67 -1.96
CA ILE A 168 14.30 -1.65 -2.53
C ILE A 168 13.08 -1.45 -1.63
N LEU A 169 12.78 -0.19 -1.28
CA LEU A 169 11.61 0.15 -0.46
C LEU A 169 10.36 0.38 -1.32
N LEU A 170 9.36 -0.48 -1.27
CA LEU A 170 8.14 -0.32 -2.06
C LEU A 170 7.21 0.78 -1.49
N PRO A 171 6.42 1.47 -2.33
CA PRO A 171 5.51 2.53 -1.87
C PRO A 171 4.42 2.03 -0.91
N LYS A 172 4.29 2.69 0.24
CA LYS A 172 3.35 2.33 1.32
C LYS A 172 1.90 2.15 0.86
N LEU A 173 1.43 3.01 -0.04
CA LEU A 173 0.02 3.00 -0.44
C LEU A 173 -0.35 1.73 -1.22
N SER A 174 0.51 1.31 -2.16
CA SER A 174 0.31 0.08 -2.94
C SER A 174 0.29 -1.17 -2.06
N ILE A 175 1.08 -1.15 -0.98
CA ILE A 175 1.13 -2.26 -0.02
C ILE A 175 -0.21 -2.43 0.69
N GLN A 176 -0.76 -1.35 1.24
CA GLN A 176 -1.99 -1.42 2.04
C GLN A 176 -3.20 -1.82 1.21
N THR A 177 -3.23 -1.45 -0.08
CA THR A 177 -4.35 -1.76 -0.97
C THR A 177 -4.20 -3.12 -1.65
N ASN A 178 -2.98 -3.50 -2.05
CA ASN A 178 -2.78 -4.64 -2.95
C ASN A 178 -2.30 -5.89 -2.19
N LEU A 179 -1.44 -5.77 -1.16
CA LEU A 179 -0.91 -6.96 -0.48
C LEU A 179 -1.96 -7.76 0.28
N SER A 180 -3.01 -7.10 0.81
CA SER A 180 -4.09 -7.80 1.48
C SER A 180 -4.85 -8.76 0.57
N CYS A 181 -4.90 -8.45 -0.73
CA CYS A 181 -5.55 -9.30 -1.74
C CYS A 181 -4.58 -10.33 -2.33
N LEU A 182 -3.28 -10.03 -2.32
CA LEU A 182 -2.26 -10.90 -2.91
C LEU A 182 -1.78 -11.99 -1.95
N LEU A 183 -1.75 -11.74 -0.64
CA LEU A 183 -1.21 -12.67 0.34
C LEU A 183 -2.29 -13.49 1.03
N ARG A 184 -1.98 -14.76 1.24
CA ARG A 184 -2.71 -15.62 2.16
C ARG A 184 -2.48 -15.18 3.60
N GLU A 185 -3.34 -15.67 4.49
CA GLU A 185 -3.29 -15.31 5.90
C GLU A 185 -1.95 -15.67 6.57
N ASP A 186 -1.46 -16.89 6.30
CA ASP A 186 -0.18 -17.38 6.82
C ASP A 186 1.03 -16.63 6.22
N GLU A 187 0.96 -16.27 4.93
CA GLU A 187 1.99 -15.47 4.26
C GLU A 187 2.02 -14.04 4.82
N ARG A 188 0.84 -13.46 5.07
CA ARG A 188 0.68 -12.14 5.68
C ARG A 188 1.25 -12.13 7.09
N GLU A 189 0.96 -13.14 7.90
CA GLU A 189 1.52 -13.28 9.24
C GLU A 189 3.05 -13.36 9.20
N ARG A 190 3.60 -14.24 8.35
CA ARG A 190 5.05 -14.36 8.13
C ARG A 190 5.70 -13.06 7.68
N MET A 191 5.06 -12.34 6.75
CA MET A 191 5.55 -11.05 6.25
C MET A 191 5.59 -9.95 7.33
N MET A 192 4.62 -9.97 8.26
CA MET A 192 4.49 -9.01 9.35
C MET A 192 5.34 -9.35 10.58
N TRP A 193 5.90 -10.57 10.63
CA TRP A 193 6.77 -11.02 11.71
C TRP A 193 8.03 -10.15 11.84
N ARG A 194 8.31 -9.67 13.05
CA ARG A 194 9.41 -8.73 13.33
C ARG A 194 10.77 -9.40 13.52
N GLY A 195 10.83 -10.73 13.58
CA GLY A 195 12.07 -11.48 13.78
C GLY A 195 12.98 -11.51 12.54
N THR A 196 14.22 -11.95 12.73
CA THR A 196 15.21 -12.16 11.66
C THR A 196 14.75 -13.18 10.62
N ASP A 197 13.85 -14.08 10.99
CA ASP A 197 13.28 -15.11 10.13
C ASP A 197 11.98 -14.68 9.45
N GLY A 198 11.45 -13.50 9.82
CA GLY A 198 10.23 -12.95 9.22
C GLY A 198 10.42 -12.59 7.74
N GLY A 199 9.31 -12.36 7.04
CA GLY A 199 9.28 -12.14 5.61
C GLY A 199 8.81 -13.35 4.81
N LEU A 200 8.47 -13.09 3.55
CA LEU A 200 8.08 -14.09 2.58
C LEU A 200 9.18 -14.24 1.54
N ASP A 201 9.72 -15.44 1.39
CA ASP A 201 10.67 -15.73 0.32
C ASP A 201 9.95 -15.72 -1.03
N VAL A 202 10.43 -14.89 -1.95
CA VAL A 202 9.84 -14.69 -3.28
C VAL A 202 10.93 -14.78 -4.33
N GLU A 203 10.57 -15.26 -5.51
CA GLU A 203 11.45 -15.27 -6.68
C GLU A 203 11.00 -14.17 -7.62
N ALA A 204 11.94 -13.30 -8.00
CA ALA A 204 11.69 -12.19 -8.89
C ALA A 204 12.34 -12.43 -10.26
N TYR A 205 11.55 -12.34 -11.32
CA TYR A 205 12.02 -12.40 -12.70
C TYR A 205 12.33 -11.01 -13.24
N ASP A 206 13.41 -10.92 -14.01
CA ASP A 206 13.70 -9.77 -14.84
C ASP A 206 13.08 -9.92 -16.25
N GLY A 207 13.12 -8.85 -17.05
CA GLY A 207 12.57 -8.85 -18.40
C GLY A 207 13.31 -9.73 -19.43
N SER A 208 14.48 -10.27 -19.09
CA SER A 208 15.22 -11.20 -19.95
C SER A 208 14.71 -12.65 -19.84
N LEU A 209 13.93 -12.95 -18.80
CA LEU A 209 13.40 -14.29 -18.46
C LEU A 209 14.45 -15.37 -18.19
N ALA A 210 15.74 -15.04 -18.29
CA ALA A 210 16.83 -16.00 -18.13
C ALA A 210 17.22 -16.21 -16.67
N THR A 211 16.93 -15.25 -15.80
CA THR A 211 17.42 -15.23 -14.42
C THR A 211 16.28 -15.01 -13.43
N THR A 212 16.26 -15.82 -12.37
CA THR A 212 15.45 -15.55 -11.17
C THR A 212 16.33 -15.01 -10.06
N HIS A 213 15.79 -14.05 -9.32
CA HIS A 213 16.46 -13.43 -8.18
C HIS A 213 15.69 -13.77 -6.92
N ALA A 214 16.28 -14.60 -6.06
CA ALA A 214 15.72 -14.91 -4.76
C ALA A 214 15.77 -13.67 -3.85
N MET A 215 14.59 -13.17 -3.48
CA MET A 215 14.43 -12.01 -2.61
C MET A 215 13.52 -12.38 -1.44
N LYS A 216 13.49 -11.52 -0.44
CA LYS A 216 12.55 -11.64 0.66
C LYS A 216 11.66 -10.40 0.73
N LEU A 217 10.36 -10.60 0.69
CA LEU A 217 9.37 -9.55 0.86
C LEU A 217 9.09 -9.38 2.35
N ARG A 218 9.44 -8.23 2.92
CA ARG A 218 9.27 -7.93 4.35
C ARG A 218 8.43 -6.71 4.57
N HIS A 219 7.62 -6.73 5.63
CA HIS A 219 7.07 -5.51 6.19
C HIS A 219 7.99 -4.99 7.32
N TRP A 220 8.58 -3.84 7.11
CA TRP A 220 9.38 -3.12 8.11
C TRP A 220 8.50 -2.12 8.83
N ASN A 221 8.16 -2.45 10.06
CA ASN A 221 7.47 -1.53 10.94
C ASN A 221 8.50 -0.56 11.56
N MET A 222 8.79 0.52 10.83
CA MET A 222 9.50 1.67 11.40
C MET A 222 8.51 2.50 12.21
N SER A 223 8.97 3.02 13.34
CA SER A 223 8.20 3.70 14.41
C SER A 223 6.95 4.46 14.00
N THR A 224 6.96 5.20 12.88
CA THR A 224 5.83 6.02 12.42
C THR A 224 5.23 5.58 11.08
N ASN A 225 5.88 4.69 10.35
CA ASN A 225 5.43 4.20 9.04
C ASN A 225 5.93 2.78 8.78
N GLY A 226 4.99 1.88 8.51
CA GLY A 226 5.29 0.62 7.85
C GLY A 226 5.78 0.87 6.43
N TYR A 227 6.88 0.21 6.06
CA TYR A 227 7.38 0.10 4.69
C TYR A 227 7.36 -1.38 4.31
N CYS A 228 7.18 -1.70 3.04
CA CYS A 228 7.60 -3.02 2.56
C CYS A 228 8.89 -2.89 1.80
N ALA A 229 9.75 -3.87 1.98
CA ALA A 229 11.02 -3.97 1.30
C ALA A 229 11.07 -5.30 0.57
N LEU A 230 11.59 -5.28 -0.65
CA LEU A 230 12.25 -6.46 -1.21
C LEU A 230 13.70 -6.36 -0.78
N ASN A 231 14.14 -7.31 0.05
CA ASN A 231 15.48 -7.30 0.63
C ASN A 231 16.24 -8.60 0.32
N GLY A 232 17.56 -8.52 0.49
CA GLY A 232 18.47 -9.65 0.30
C GLY A 232 19.37 -9.45 -0.91
N SER A 233 20.30 -10.41 -1.09
CA SER A 233 21.29 -10.39 -2.17
C SER A 233 20.64 -10.43 -3.57
N GLY A 234 19.41 -10.94 -3.70
CA GLY A 234 18.67 -10.95 -4.96
C GLY A 234 18.48 -9.56 -5.56
N TRP A 235 18.24 -8.52 -4.75
CA TRP A 235 18.13 -7.15 -5.28
C TRP A 235 19.45 -6.66 -5.88
N SER A 236 20.58 -6.93 -5.22
CA SER A 236 21.90 -6.58 -5.76
C SER A 236 22.21 -7.34 -7.05
N SER A 237 21.86 -8.62 -7.10
CA SER A 237 21.98 -9.44 -8.32
C SER A 237 21.11 -8.86 -9.46
N PHE A 238 19.87 -8.49 -9.17
CA PHE A 238 18.96 -7.86 -10.13
C PHE A 238 19.53 -6.55 -10.67
N LYS A 239 20.01 -5.64 -9.79
CA LYS A 239 20.67 -4.39 -10.21
C LYS A 239 21.82 -4.65 -11.19
N SER A 240 22.65 -5.65 -10.89
CA SER A 240 23.81 -6.01 -11.70
C SER A 240 23.41 -6.56 -13.07
N VAL A 241 22.41 -7.45 -13.13
CA VAL A 241 21.94 -8.07 -14.39
C VAL A 241 21.24 -7.04 -15.27
N CYS A 242 20.38 -6.21 -14.68
CA CYS A 242 19.67 -5.16 -15.41
C CYS A 242 20.53 -3.92 -15.71
N GLN A 243 21.80 -3.90 -15.26
CA GLN A 243 22.74 -2.79 -15.42
C GLN A 243 22.13 -1.46 -14.94
N LEU A 244 21.57 -1.46 -13.73
CA LEU A 244 20.97 -0.28 -13.14
C LEU A 244 22.06 0.66 -12.60
N VAL A 245 22.01 1.93 -13.00
CA VAL A 245 22.98 2.97 -12.59
C VAL A 245 22.29 4.04 -11.75
N GLU A 246 22.92 4.49 -10.66
CA GLU A 246 22.34 5.43 -9.70
C GLU A 246 21.94 6.79 -10.31
N SER A 247 22.64 7.24 -11.35
CA SER A 247 22.38 8.51 -12.03
C SER A 247 21.23 8.49 -13.03
N GLU A 248 20.65 7.31 -13.31
CA GLU A 248 19.57 7.17 -14.29
C GLU A 248 18.19 7.42 -13.65
N ASP A 249 17.32 8.11 -14.39
CA ASP A 249 15.90 8.20 -14.04
C ASP A 249 15.19 6.89 -14.44
N VAL A 250 15.28 5.90 -13.55
CA VAL A 250 14.70 4.57 -13.74
C VAL A 250 13.44 4.39 -12.90
N ASP A 251 12.38 3.94 -13.56
CA ASP A 251 11.19 3.41 -12.92
C ASP A 251 11.21 1.88 -12.95
N VAL A 252 10.73 1.25 -11.88
CA VAL A 252 10.44 -0.18 -11.86
C VAL A 252 8.95 -0.38 -11.69
N HIS A 253 8.40 -1.27 -12.50
CA HIS A 253 7.03 -1.74 -12.38
C HIS A 253 7.07 -3.19 -11.92
N VAL A 254 6.22 -3.54 -10.96
CA VAL A 254 6.22 -4.84 -10.32
C VAL A 254 4.85 -5.47 -10.51
N TRP A 255 4.83 -6.69 -11.03
CA TRP A 255 3.68 -7.57 -11.06
C TRP A 255 3.91 -8.74 -10.13
N SER A 256 2.83 -9.32 -9.65
CA SER A 256 2.83 -10.55 -8.88
C SER A 256 1.96 -11.59 -9.56
N PHE A 257 2.35 -12.86 -9.43
CA PHE A 257 1.55 -13.99 -9.86
C PHE A 257 1.83 -15.18 -8.93
N ARG A 258 0.96 -16.19 -8.98
CA ARG A 258 1.18 -17.45 -8.26
C ARG A 258 1.57 -18.54 -9.24
N ALA A 259 2.43 -19.45 -8.83
CA ALA A 259 2.77 -20.64 -9.59
C ALA A 259 3.12 -21.80 -8.66
N GLY A 260 3.07 -23.02 -9.18
CA GLY A 260 3.27 -24.24 -8.41
C GLY A 260 2.42 -25.38 -8.97
N ASP A 261 2.27 -26.44 -8.18
CA ASP A 261 1.46 -27.59 -8.58
C ASP A 261 0.00 -27.17 -8.83
N GLU A 262 -0.56 -27.62 -9.94
CA GLU A 262 -1.98 -27.40 -10.24
C GLU A 262 -2.88 -28.23 -9.33
N GLU A 263 -2.41 -29.41 -8.91
CA GLU A 263 -3.16 -30.34 -8.06
C GLU A 263 -3.23 -29.88 -6.60
N ASP A 264 -2.27 -29.07 -6.15
CA ASP A 264 -2.28 -28.44 -4.82
C ASP A 264 -2.24 -26.90 -4.93
N PRO A 265 -3.42 -26.26 -5.09
CA PRO A 265 -3.51 -24.80 -5.07
C PRO A 265 -2.91 -24.18 -3.82
N MET A 266 -2.92 -24.86 -2.67
CA MET A 266 -2.36 -24.36 -1.41
C MET A 266 -0.83 -24.42 -1.37
N ALA A 267 -0.18 -25.21 -2.25
CA ALA A 267 1.27 -25.19 -2.42
C ALA A 267 1.77 -24.04 -3.33
N ARG A 268 0.87 -23.35 -4.06
CA ARG A 268 1.28 -22.29 -4.99
C ARG A 268 1.98 -21.12 -4.29
N ARG A 269 3.19 -20.83 -4.75
CA ARG A 269 4.08 -19.80 -4.21
C ARG A 269 3.87 -18.47 -4.92
N LEU A 270 4.19 -17.38 -4.24
CA LEU A 270 4.17 -16.02 -4.81
C LEU A 270 5.47 -15.74 -5.58
N PHE A 271 5.33 -15.27 -6.81
CA PHE A 271 6.41 -14.82 -7.67
C PHE A 271 6.22 -13.35 -8.05
N LEU A 272 7.32 -12.69 -8.38
CA LEU A 272 7.33 -11.30 -8.85
C LEU A 272 7.91 -11.21 -10.26
N ALA A 273 7.39 -10.30 -11.06
CA ALA A 273 7.99 -9.89 -12.32
C ALA A 273 8.32 -8.40 -12.22
N ILE A 274 9.57 -8.01 -12.48
CA ILE A 274 10.02 -6.62 -12.35
C ILE A 274 10.44 -6.12 -13.73
N ASP A 275 9.66 -5.18 -14.26
CA ASP A 275 9.97 -4.47 -15.50
C ASP A 275 10.71 -3.18 -15.20
N VAL A 276 11.77 -2.92 -15.96
CA VAL A 276 12.63 -1.75 -15.82
C VAL A 276 12.32 -0.78 -16.95
N VAL A 277 11.80 0.39 -16.60
CA VAL A 277 11.44 1.45 -17.55
C VAL A 277 12.43 2.60 -17.38
N ARG A 278 13.29 2.80 -18.38
CA ARG A 278 14.23 3.94 -18.43
C ARG A 278 13.51 5.14 -19.02
N ARG A 279 13.41 6.25 -18.28
CA ARG A 279 12.89 7.49 -18.85
C ARG A 279 13.92 8.07 -19.79
N GLN A 280 13.58 8.16 -21.07
CA GLN A 280 14.34 9.01 -21.97
C GLN A 280 14.17 10.45 -21.50
N ARG A 281 15.28 11.10 -21.13
CA ARG A 281 15.28 12.56 -21.01
C ARG A 281 14.97 13.06 -22.41
N SER A 282 13.76 13.56 -22.61
CA SER A 282 13.44 14.29 -23.83
C SER A 282 14.44 15.45 -23.92
N GLU A 283 15.38 15.40 -24.87
CA GLU A 283 16.38 16.45 -25.11
C GLU A 283 15.76 17.77 -25.59
N SER A 284 14.44 17.89 -25.59
CA SER A 284 13.69 19.07 -25.98
C SER A 284 13.55 20.05 -24.81
N GLU A 285 14.56 20.89 -24.59
CA GLU A 285 14.41 22.26 -24.02
C GLU A 285 15.79 22.95 -23.93
N GLY A 286 16.49 22.99 -25.06
CA GLY A 286 17.82 23.60 -25.15
C GLY A 286 18.10 24.22 -26.52
N ASP A 287 17.09 24.78 -27.17
CA ASP A 287 17.28 25.58 -28.39
C ASP A 287 16.36 26.81 -28.30
N GLY A 288 16.83 27.85 -27.62
CA GLY A 288 16.01 29.02 -27.34
C GLY A 288 16.68 30.07 -26.48
N ASP A 289 17.86 30.53 -26.89
CA ASP A 289 18.23 31.96 -26.87
C ASP A 289 19.67 32.09 -27.42
N ALA A 290 19.78 31.95 -28.75
CA ALA A 290 20.88 32.58 -29.46
C ALA A 290 20.61 34.09 -29.37
N ALA A 291 21.31 34.74 -28.44
CA ALA A 291 21.36 36.18 -28.32
C ALA A 291 21.62 36.80 -29.70
N ALA A 292 20.66 37.58 -30.19
CA ALA A 292 20.88 38.49 -31.29
C ALA A 292 21.89 39.55 -30.81
N GLU A 293 23.17 39.39 -31.19
CA GLU A 293 24.13 40.49 -31.15
C GLU A 293 23.65 41.57 -32.12
N GLU A 294 23.28 42.73 -31.59
CA GLU A 294 23.05 43.92 -32.41
C GLU A 294 24.38 44.38 -33.02
N PRO A 295 24.42 44.66 -34.34
CA PRO A 295 25.59 45.28 -34.95
C PRO A 295 25.68 46.75 -34.51
N GLY A 296 26.73 47.09 -33.78
CA GLY A 296 27.07 48.47 -33.47
C GLY A 296 27.37 49.27 -34.75
N GLU A 297 26.62 50.35 -34.95
CA GLU A 297 26.92 51.36 -35.95
C GLU A 297 28.23 52.10 -35.59
N GLY A 298 29.11 52.23 -36.58
CA GLY A 298 30.33 53.04 -36.54
C GLY A 298 30.46 53.84 -37.82
#